data_AF-A0A259RPW7-F1
#
_entry.id   AF-A0A259RPW7-F1
#
_cell.length_a   1.000
_cell.length_b   1.000
_cell.length_c   1.000
_cell.angle_alpha   90.00
_cell.angle_beta   90.00
_cell.angle_gamma   90.00
#
_symmetry.space_group_name_H-M   'P 1'
#
loop_
_entity.id
_entity.type
_entity.pdbx_description
1 polymer ?
#
loop_
_entity_poly.entity_id
_entity_poly.type
_entity_poly.pdbx_seq_one_letter_code
_entity_poly.pdbx_strand_id
1 'polypeptide(L)'
;ANRLSVAPGDFHPGATLSFAVARPSGMADWAFTIAGMDIVDTPIGSLPCWHIVRQATQANELGAQIWLSPQLQNLPVQIRLQHSADSYLLFTLDHAEQAGAAAPASAKP
;
A
#
# COMPACT_ATOMS: atom_id res chain seq x y z
N ALA A 1 -7.69 4.53 -17.41
CA ALA A 1 -8.33 4.00 -16.19
C ALA A 1 -7.48 2.84 -15.68
N ASN A 2 -6.64 3.04 -14.68
CA ASN A 2 -5.85 1.96 -14.09
C ASN A 2 -6.65 1.36 -12.93
N ARG A 3 -7.35 0.26 -13.17
CA ARG A 3 -8.04 -0.50 -12.11
C ARG A 3 -7.00 -1.33 -11.36
N LEU A 4 -6.75 -0.96 -10.11
CA LEU A 4 -6.09 -1.82 -9.13
C LEU A 4 -6.92 -3.11 -9.00
N SER A 5 -6.38 -4.22 -9.50
CA SER A 5 -6.99 -5.54 -9.38
C SER A 5 -6.07 -6.39 -8.50
N VAL A 6 -5.85 -5.97 -7.26
CA VAL A 6 -5.33 -6.91 -6.25
C VAL A 6 -6.53 -7.69 -5.74
N ALA A 7 -6.58 -8.99 -6.04
CA ALA A 7 -7.62 -9.86 -5.49
C ALA A 7 -7.39 -9.97 -3.97
N PRO A 8 -8.42 -9.80 -3.12
CA PRO A 8 -8.28 -9.84 -1.66
C PRO A 8 -7.76 -11.18 -1.10
N GLY A 9 -7.57 -12.21 -1.94
CA GLY A 9 -7.00 -13.51 -1.57
C GLY A 9 -5.48 -13.64 -1.73
N ASP A 10 -4.78 -12.67 -2.31
CA ASP A 10 -3.32 -12.74 -2.57
C ASP A 10 -2.47 -12.21 -1.39
N PHE A 11 -3.13 -11.67 -0.36
CA PHE A 11 -2.46 -11.18 0.85
C PHE A 11 -2.15 -12.34 1.80
N HIS A 12 -1.02 -13.00 1.59
CA HIS A 12 -0.46 -13.99 2.53
C HIS A 12 0.99 -13.62 2.90
N PRO A 13 1.43 -13.88 4.15
CA PRO A 13 2.80 -13.58 4.56
C PRO A 13 3.80 -14.31 3.65
N GLY A 14 4.79 -13.57 3.15
CA GLY A 14 5.76 -14.05 2.16
C GLY A 14 5.33 -13.91 0.70
N ALA A 15 4.12 -13.41 0.41
CA ALA A 15 3.75 -13.04 -0.96
C ALA A 15 4.55 -11.82 -1.43
N THR A 16 4.70 -11.70 -2.75
CA THR A 16 5.29 -10.52 -3.39
C THR A 16 4.24 -9.84 -4.23
N LEU A 17 4.00 -8.57 -3.95
CA LEU A 17 2.96 -7.76 -4.57
C LEU A 17 3.60 -6.65 -5.42
N SER A 18 3.31 -6.68 -6.71
CA SER A 18 3.79 -5.68 -7.68
C SER A 18 2.86 -4.47 -7.72
N PHE A 19 3.42 -3.28 -7.49
CA PHE A 19 2.70 -2.02 -7.57
C PHE A 19 3.38 -1.05 -8.54
N ALA A 20 2.61 -0.53 -9.50
CA ALA A 20 3.05 0.58 -10.33
C ALA A 20 3.01 1.90 -9.52
N VAL A 21 4.17 2.36 -9.07
CA VAL A 21 4.35 3.61 -8.33
C VAL A 21 4.77 4.72 -9.29
N ALA A 22 4.03 5.82 -9.30
CA ALA A 22 4.43 7.02 -10.03
C ALA A 22 5.56 7.74 -9.29
N ARG A 23 6.76 7.76 -9.89
CA ARG A 23 7.88 8.60 -9.46
C ARG A 23 7.90 9.87 -10.31
N PRO A 24 8.54 10.96 -9.84
CA PRO A 24 8.74 12.17 -10.64
C PRO A 24 9.44 11.89 -11.99
N SER A 25 10.24 10.82 -12.07
CA SER A 25 10.92 10.39 -13.30
C SER A 25 10.11 9.43 -14.18
N GLY A 26 8.94 8.95 -13.74
CA GLY A 26 8.10 7.98 -14.47
C GLY A 26 7.44 6.92 -13.57
N MET A 27 6.62 6.04 -14.15
CA MET A 27 6.03 4.91 -13.43
C MET A 27 7.05 3.78 -13.28
N ALA A 28 7.21 3.24 -12.07
CA ALA A 28 8.04 2.07 -11.81
C ALA A 28 7.21 0.98 -11.15
N ASP A 29 7.36 -0.25 -11.62
CA ASP A 29 6.78 -1.41 -10.95
C ASP A 29 7.67 -1.81 -9.77
N TRP A 30 7.12 -1.75 -8.58
CA TRP A 30 7.81 -2.07 -7.33
C TRP A 30 7.25 -3.36 -6.77
N ALA A 31 8.14 -4.33 -6.57
CA ALA A 31 7.83 -5.56 -5.86
C ALA A 31 7.94 -5.31 -4.34
N PHE A 32 6.84 -5.48 -3.63
CA PHE A 32 6.77 -5.41 -2.17
C PHE A 32 6.59 -6.81 -1.60
N THR A 33 7.30 -7.13 -0.54
CA THR A 33 7.13 -8.41 0.16
C THR A 33 6.24 -8.22 1.37
N ILE A 34 5.25 -9.10 1.54
CA ILE A 34 4.36 -9.10 2.70
C ILE A 34 5.12 -9.65 3.91
N ALA A 35 5.43 -8.78 4.87
CA ALA A 35 6.04 -9.18 6.13
C ALA A 35 5.04 -9.91 7.04
N GLY A 36 3.78 -9.48 7.06
CA GLY A 36 2.71 -10.10 7.82
C GLY A 36 1.57 -9.14 8.14
N MET A 37 0.72 -9.50 9.10
CA MET A 37 -0.25 -8.58 9.69
C MET A 37 0.36 -7.94 10.93
N ASP A 38 0.29 -6.61 11.00
CA ASP A 38 0.76 -5.76 12.08
C ASP A 38 -0.38 -4.83 12.53
N ILE A 39 -0.51 -4.58 13.82
CA ILE A 39 -1.55 -3.66 14.33
C ILE A 39 -0.96 -2.27 14.37
N VAL A 40 -1.45 -1.39 13.49
CA VAL A 40 -1.02 0.00 13.42
C VAL A 40 -1.99 0.85 14.21
N ASP A 41 -1.45 1.62 15.16
CA ASP A 41 -2.22 2.65 15.84
C ASP A 41 -2.31 3.88 14.93
N THR A 42 -3.52 4.19 14.50
CA THR A 42 -3.81 5.33 13.62
C THR A 42 -4.70 6.32 14.36
N PRO A 43 -4.76 7.60 13.94
CA PRO A 43 -5.65 8.59 14.58
C PRO A 43 -7.14 8.19 14.58
N ILE A 44 -7.54 7.23 13.74
CA ILE A 44 -8.91 6.66 13.70
C ILE A 44 -9.09 5.42 14.60
N GLY A 45 -8.02 4.93 15.24
CA GLY A 45 -7.98 3.76 16.11
C GLY A 45 -6.90 2.73 15.73
N SER A 46 -6.75 1.69 16.55
CA SER A 46 -5.82 0.59 16.26
C SER A 46 -6.46 -0.38 15.26
N LEU A 47 -5.86 -0.52 14.09
CA LEU A 47 -6.38 -1.36 13.00
C LEU A 47 -5.38 -2.44 12.61
N PRO A 48 -5.82 -3.70 12.40
CA PRO A 48 -4.98 -4.72 11.81
C PRO A 48 -4.66 -4.33 10.37
N CYS A 49 -3.38 -4.34 10.01
CA CYS A 49 -2.89 -3.91 8.71
C CYS A 49 -1.83 -4.89 8.18
N TRP A 50 -1.88 -5.20 6.89
CA TRP A 50 -0.82 -5.93 6.22
C TRP A 50 0.40 -5.03 6.07
N HIS A 51 1.48 -5.38 6.76
CA HIS A 51 2.77 -4.72 6.62
C HIS A 51 3.49 -5.31 5.43
N ILE A 52 3.66 -4.50 4.40
CA ILE A 52 4.39 -4.85 3.19
C ILE A 52 5.63 -3.96 3.09
N VAL A 53 6.76 -4.57 2.81
CA VAL A 53 8.06 -3.89 2.81
C VAL A 53 8.79 -4.16 1.52
N ARG A 54 9.43 -3.12 1.02
CA ARG A 54 10.35 -3.15 -0.10
C ARG A 54 11.69 -2.61 0.38
N GLN A 55 12.71 -3.44 0.28
CA GLN A 55 14.08 -3.02 0.51
C GLN A 55 14.65 -2.44 -0.78
N ALA A 56 15.39 -1.34 -0.66
CA ALA A 56 16.17 -0.82 -1.76
C ALA A 56 17.35 -1.77 -2.01
N THR A 57 17.34 -2.47 -3.14
CA THR A 57 18.42 -3.40 -3.54
C THR A 57 19.61 -2.65 -4.10
N GLN A 58 19.39 -1.48 -4.72
CA GLN A 58 20.43 -0.63 -5.27
C GLN A 58 20.50 0.72 -4.56
N ALA A 59 21.68 1.36 -4.58
CA ALA A 59 21.90 2.67 -3.97
C ALA A 59 21.05 3.81 -4.55
N ASN A 60 20.48 3.62 -5.75
CA ASN A 60 19.57 4.56 -6.41
C ASN A 60 18.08 4.16 -6.25
N GLU A 61 17.78 3.14 -5.46
CA GLU A 61 16.41 2.73 -5.17
C GLU A 61 15.92 3.28 -3.84
N LEU A 62 14.63 3.63 -3.81
CA LEU A 62 13.95 4.07 -2.60
C LEU A 62 13.44 2.85 -1.84
N GLY A 63 13.68 2.77 -0.54
CA GLY A 63 13.01 1.79 0.32
C GLY A 63 11.56 2.21 0.55
N ALA A 64 10.63 1.28 0.66
CA ALA A 64 9.23 1.63 0.89
C ALA A 64 8.56 0.62 1.82
N GLN A 65 7.75 1.11 2.75
CA GLN A 65 6.96 0.29 3.67
C GLN A 65 5.54 0.80 3.62
N ILE A 66 4.57 -0.10 3.49
CA ILE A 66 3.16 0.24 3.41
C ILE A 66 2.40 -0.65 4.38
N TRP A 67 1.42 -0.07 5.05
CA TRP A 67 0.48 -0.78 5.91
C TRP A 67 -0.90 -0.68 5.29
N LEU A 68 -1.47 -1.82 4.89
CA LEU A 68 -2.76 -1.92 4.21
C LEU A 68 -3.82 -2.51 5.15
N SER A 69 -4.88 -1.80 5.48
CA SER A 69 -5.92 -2.34 6.36
C SER A 69 -7.01 -3.08 5.56
N PRO A 70 -7.19 -4.41 5.74
CA PRO A 70 -8.28 -5.13 5.11
C PRO A 70 -9.66 -4.66 5.61
N GLN A 71 -9.73 -4.11 6.83
CA GLN A 71 -10.95 -3.52 7.40
C GLN A 71 -11.44 -2.29 6.59
N LEU A 72 -10.51 -1.60 5.92
CA LEU A 72 -10.78 -0.42 5.10
C LEU A 72 -10.69 -0.74 3.60
N GLN A 73 -11.07 -1.96 3.19
CA GLN A 73 -10.99 -2.42 1.80
C GLN A 73 -9.56 -2.42 1.23
N ASN A 74 -8.57 -2.77 2.06
CA ASN A 74 -7.14 -2.73 1.74
C ASN A 74 -6.61 -1.31 1.46
N LEU A 75 -7.18 -0.30 2.12
CA LEU A 75 -6.65 1.06 2.06
C LEU A 75 -5.28 1.15 2.75
N PRO A 76 -4.33 1.92 2.18
CA PRO A 76 -3.08 2.23 2.84
C PRO A 76 -3.33 3.17 4.02
N VAL A 77 -3.19 2.65 5.23
CA VAL A 77 -3.29 3.46 6.45
C VAL A 77 -2.01 4.23 6.73
N GLN A 78 -0.88 3.72 6.25
CA GLN A 78 0.42 4.34 6.43
C GLN A 78 1.34 3.92 5.29
N ILE A 79 2.10 4.88 4.76
CA ILE A 79 3.09 4.67 3.72
C ILE A 79 4.35 5.40 4.14
N ARG A 80 5.46 4.68 4.27
CA ARG A 80 6.78 5.23 4.57
C ARG A 80 7.69 5.00 3.38
N LEU A 81 8.04 6.06 2.68
CA LEU A 81 9.00 6.05 1.58
C LEU A 81 10.35 6.54 2.12
N GLN A 82 11.34 5.67 2.18
CA GLN A 82 12.69 6.00 2.60
C GLN A 82 13.57 6.29 1.38
N HIS A 83 14.05 7.52 1.26
CA HIS A 83 14.96 7.91 0.19
C HIS A 83 16.42 7.63 0.57
N SER A 84 16.81 8.01 1.78
CA SER A 84 18.16 7.83 2.32
C SER A 84 18.06 7.47 3.80
N ALA A 85 19.18 7.07 4.42
CA ALA A 85 19.22 6.79 5.86
C ALA A 85 18.67 7.95 6.71
N ASP A 86 18.83 9.18 6.23
CA ASP A 86 18.44 10.41 6.95
C ASP A 86 17.14 11.05 6.43
N SER A 87 16.57 10.57 5.31
CA SER A 87 15.41 11.21 4.66
C SER A 87 14.34 10.19 4.31
N TYR A 88 13.15 10.38 4.89
CA TYR A 88 11.96 9.61 4.60
C TYR A 88 10.73 10.52 4.48
N LEU A 89 9.81 10.16 3.60
CA LEU A 89 8.46 10.68 3.61
C LEU A 89 7.56 9.69 4.34
N LEU A 90 6.87 10.15 5.36
CA LEU A 90 5.83 9.41 6.04
C LEU A 90 4.49 10.02 5.66
N PHE A 91 3.64 9.21 5.04
CA PHE A 91 2.25 9.52 4.78
C PHE A 91 1.43 8.65 5.74
N THR A 92 0.72 9.29 6.65
CA THR A 92 -0.23 8.61 7.54
C THR A 92 -1.63 8.99 7.09
N LEU A 93 -2.53 8.02 7.09
CA LEU A 93 -3.94 8.25 6.83
C LEU A 93 -4.51 9.08 7.98
N ASP A 94 -4.71 10.37 7.72
CA ASP A 94 -5.30 11.31 8.66
C ASP A 94 -6.83 11.18 8.69
N HIS A 95 -7.43 11.10 7.50
CA HIS A 95 -8.87 10.90 7.34
C HIS A 95 -9.16 9.89 6.23
N ALA A 96 -10.02 8.92 6.52
CA ALA A 96 -10.50 7.95 5.55
C ALA A 96 -11.90 8.36 5.10
N GLU A 97 -12.01 9.26 4.10
CA GLU A 97 -13.30 9.47 3.44
C GLU A 97 -13.56 8.30 2.48
N GLN A 98 -14.32 7.33 2.96
CA GLN A 98 -14.82 6.27 2.10
C GLN A 98 -15.91 6.88 1.23
N ALA A 99 -15.55 7.31 0.02
CA ALA A 99 -16.52 7.50 -1.04
C ALA A 99 -17.25 6.16 -1.19
N GLY A 100 -18.52 6.13 -0.76
CA GLY A 100 -19.33 4.94 -0.63
C GLY A 100 -19.23 4.07 -1.88
N ALA A 101 -19.13 2.76 -1.66
CA ALA A 101 -19.04 1.72 -2.67
C ALA A 101 -19.81 2.10 -3.95
N ALA A 102 -19.06 2.36 -5.03
CA ALA A 102 -19.65 2.27 -6.36
C ALA A 102 -20.03 0.80 -6.56
N ALA A 103 -21.31 0.50 -6.33
CA ALA A 103 -21.95 -0.74 -6.73
C ALA A 103 -21.53 -1.09 -8.18
N PRO A 104 -21.41 -2.39 -8.53
CA PRO A 104 -20.94 -2.79 -9.83
C PRO A 104 -21.91 -2.30 -10.89
N ALA A 105 -21.51 -1.31 -11.69
CA ALA A 105 -22.15 -1.05 -12.98
C ALA A 105 -21.83 -2.24 -13.88
N SER A 106 -22.59 -3.32 -13.66
CA SER A 106 -22.69 -4.47 -14.53
C SER A 106 -23.02 -3.94 -15.91
N ALA A 107 -22.10 -4.23 -16.82
CA ALA A 107 -22.33 -4.17 -18.25
C ALA A 107 -23.65 -4.88 -18.58
N LYS A 108 -24.51 -4.20 -19.34
CA LYS A 108 -25.59 -4.82 -20.09
C LYS A 108 -26.08 -3.84 -21.17
N PRO A 109 -26.55 -4.37 -22.30
CA PRO A 109 -25.80 -4.99 -23.40
C PRO A 109 -25.82 -4.10 -24.66
#